data_AF-A0A7C3NE97-F1
#
_entry.id   AF-A0A7C3NE97-F1
#
_cell.length_a   1.000
_cell.length_b   1.000
_cell.length_c   1.000
_cell.angle_alpha   90.00
_cell.angle_beta   90.00
_cell.angle_gamma   90.00
#
_symmetry.space_group_name_H-M   'P 1'
#
loop_
_entity.id
_entity.type
_entity.pdbx_description
1 polymer ?
#
loop_
_entity_poly.entity_id
_entity_poly.type
_entity_poly.pdbx_seq_one_letter_code
_entity_poly.pdbx_strand_id
1 'polypeptide(L)'
;MKRKFNNLFLLGIIGVLIVGSFFIADILGTFLGNKHIYWTATNMMLKFDKSSNDFEIYVKGDLMQKALDRKRLLYYEDNGTYSTLSANDFEYRLNNYYKVKSSNLTKLLFTSFFFGFFLSFLFTGFFKYVPEVQEKLVEKNGDKK
;
A
#
# COMPACT_ATOMS: atom_id res chain seq x y z
N MET A 1 -28.85 -37.97 -12.95
CA MET A 1 -29.10 -36.94 -11.92
C MET A 1 -27.97 -35.91 -11.95
N LYS A 2 -28.25 -34.65 -12.32
CA LYS A 2 -27.22 -33.58 -12.27
C LYS A 2 -26.87 -33.33 -10.79
N ARG A 3 -25.61 -33.53 -10.40
CA ARG A 3 -25.11 -33.12 -9.08
C ARG A 3 -25.39 -31.62 -8.94
N LYS A 4 -26.28 -31.23 -8.02
CA LYS A 4 -26.38 -29.82 -7.59
C LYS A 4 -25.11 -29.51 -6.81
N PHE A 5 -24.11 -28.96 -7.49
CA PHE A 5 -22.90 -28.48 -6.85
C PHE A 5 -23.27 -27.38 -5.85
N ASN A 6 -22.60 -27.33 -4.69
CA ASN A 6 -22.89 -26.29 -3.70
C ASN A 6 -22.42 -24.93 -4.24
N ASN A 7 -23.36 -24.08 -4.65
CA ASN A 7 -23.09 -22.77 -5.22
C ASN A 7 -22.26 -21.87 -4.29
N LEU A 8 -22.42 -22.00 -2.96
CA LEU A 8 -21.63 -21.24 -1.98
C LEU A 8 -20.16 -21.67 -1.99
N PHE A 9 -19.90 -22.97 -2.09
CA PHE A 9 -18.55 -23.51 -2.16
C PHE A 9 -17.84 -23.05 -3.45
N LEU A 10 -18.55 -23.09 -4.58
CA LEU A 10 -18.02 -22.65 -5.86
C LEU A 10 -17.75 -21.13 -5.89
N LEU A 11 -18.68 -20.34 -5.35
CA LEU A 11 -18.50 -18.88 -5.18
C LEU A 11 -17.30 -18.58 -4.28
N GLY A 12 -17.14 -19.33 -3.19
CA GLY A 12 -16.00 -19.22 -2.29
C GLY A 12 -14.67 -19.51 -3.00
N ILE A 13 -14.59 -20.59 -3.79
CA ILE A 13 -13.36 -20.94 -4.53
C ILE A 13 -12.99 -19.83 -5.52
N ILE A 14 -13.94 -19.42 -6.36
CA ILE A 14 -13.69 -18.40 -7.39
C ILE A 14 -13.26 -17.09 -6.73
N GLY A 15 -13.96 -16.68 -5.67
CA GLY A 15 -13.65 -15.47 -4.94
C GLY A 15 -12.29 -15.51 -4.24
N VAL A 16 -11.94 -16.62 -3.60
CA VAL A 16 -10.62 -16.81 -2.96
C VAL A 16 -9.50 -16.77 -4.00
N LEU A 17 -9.68 -17.38 -5.18
CA LEU A 17 -8.64 -17.37 -6.21
C LEU A 17 -8.43 -15.96 -6.80
N ILE A 18 -9.52 -15.26 -7.12
CA ILE A 18 -9.44 -13.93 -7.72
C ILE A 18 -8.96 -12.91 -6.68
N VAL A 19 -9.71 -12.77 -5.58
CA VAL A 19 -9.41 -11.76 -4.55
C VAL A 19 -8.14 -12.12 -3.78
N GLY A 20 -7.88 -13.41 -3.55
CA GLY A 20 -6.64 -13.85 -2.90
C GLY A 20 -5.39 -13.49 -3.70
N SER A 21 -5.44 -13.54 -5.04
CA SER A 21 -4.31 -13.10 -5.88
C SER A 21 -4.03 -11.60 -5.68
N PHE A 22 -5.08 -10.77 -5.63
CA PHE A 22 -4.94 -9.33 -5.34
C PHE A 22 -4.44 -9.08 -3.92
N PHE A 23 -4.97 -9.80 -2.93
CA PHE A 23 -4.58 -9.70 -1.53
C PHE A 23 -3.10 -10.04 -1.33
N ILE A 24 -2.60 -11.12 -1.94
CA ILE A 24 -1.18 -11.51 -1.89
C ILE A 24 -0.32 -10.41 -2.53
N ALA A 25 -0.70 -9.91 -3.71
CA ALA A 25 0.02 -8.83 -4.37
C ALA A 25 0.09 -7.56 -3.51
N ASP A 26 -1.01 -7.20 -2.84
CA ASP A 26 -1.08 -6.03 -1.96
C ASP A 26 -0.23 -6.21 -0.69
N ILE A 27 -0.20 -7.41 -0.10
CA ILE A 27 0.70 -7.72 1.04
C ILE A 27 2.16 -7.54 0.61
N LEU A 28 2.57 -8.19 -0.48
CA LEU A 28 3.95 -8.16 -0.94
C LEU A 28 4.37 -6.73 -1.30
N GLY A 29 3.50 -5.98 -1.99
CA GLY A 29 3.75 -4.59 -2.34
C GLY A 29 3.86 -3.66 -1.13
N THR A 30 3.11 -3.91 -0.06
CA THR A 30 3.09 -3.06 1.14
C THR A 30 4.27 -3.33 2.08
N PHE A 31 4.66 -4.60 2.26
CA PHE A 31 5.67 -5.00 3.24
C PHE A 31 7.06 -5.24 2.64
N LEU A 32 7.15 -5.75 1.41
CA LEU A 32 8.43 -6.03 0.72
C LEU A 32 8.79 -4.96 -0.32
N GLY A 33 7.95 -3.95 -0.51
CA GLY A 33 8.21 -2.84 -1.43
C GLY A 33 9.48 -2.05 -1.06
N ASN A 34 10.29 -1.72 -2.06
CA ASN A 34 11.50 -0.91 -1.89
C ASN A 34 11.14 0.51 -1.43
N LYS A 35 11.71 0.98 -0.32
CA LYS A 35 11.44 2.32 0.23
C LYS A 35 12.15 3.45 -0.52
N HIS A 36 13.20 3.12 -1.28
CA HIS A 36 14.08 4.09 -1.94
C HIS A 36 13.59 4.55 -3.32
N ILE A 37 12.52 3.95 -3.86
CA ILE A 37 11.96 4.37 -5.16
C ILE A 37 11.02 5.57 -5.04
N TYR A 38 10.60 5.92 -3.83
CA TYR A 38 9.62 6.99 -3.57
C TYR A 38 10.25 8.36 -3.30
N TRP A 39 11.56 8.47 -3.50
CA TRP A 39 12.23 9.75 -3.52
C TRP A 39 11.90 10.49 -4.81
N THR A 40 11.65 11.80 -4.73
CA THR A 40 11.57 12.66 -5.92
C THR A 40 12.80 12.43 -6.81
N ALA A 41 12.58 12.34 -8.12
CA ALA A 41 13.65 12.15 -9.08
C ALA A 41 14.64 13.34 -9.01
N THR A 42 15.92 13.06 -9.21
CA THR A 42 16.98 14.07 -9.08
C THR A 42 16.89 15.20 -10.11
N ASN A 43 16.17 14.99 -11.22
CA ASN A 43 15.89 16.00 -12.24
C ASN A 43 14.61 16.83 -11.97
N MET A 44 13.88 16.51 -10.89
CA MET A 44 12.65 17.20 -10.48
C MET A 44 12.73 17.61 -9.01
N MET A 45 13.91 17.99 -8.54
CA MET A 45 14.03 18.50 -7.16
C MET A 45 13.14 19.72 -6.99
N LEU A 46 12.53 19.82 -5.82
CA LEU A 46 11.61 20.89 -5.53
C LEU A 46 12.40 22.07 -4.95
N LYS A 47 12.02 23.28 -5.36
CA LYS A 47 12.58 24.53 -4.82
C LYS A 47 11.98 24.82 -3.46
N PHE A 48 12.78 25.39 -2.55
CA PHE A 48 12.41 25.64 -1.14
C PHE A 48 11.03 26.31 -0.96
N ASP A 49 10.67 27.22 -1.86
CA ASP A 49 9.38 27.94 -1.83
C ASP A 49 8.16 27.02 -1.97
N LYS A 50 8.32 25.85 -2.60
CA LYS A 50 7.25 24.87 -2.80
C LYS A 50 7.20 23.78 -1.70
N SER A 51 8.10 23.79 -0.71
CA SER A 51 8.18 22.76 0.36
C SER A 51 7.37 23.06 1.60
N SER A 52 6.99 24.32 1.80
CA SER A 52 6.47 24.80 3.08
C SER A 52 5.28 23.99 3.60
N ASN A 53 4.49 23.40 2.70
CA ASN A 53 3.39 22.50 3.05
C ASN A 53 3.81 21.14 3.63
N ASP A 54 5.01 20.65 3.34
CA ASP A 54 5.50 19.35 3.83
C ASP A 54 6.47 19.49 5.01
N PHE A 55 7.31 20.54 5.06
CA PHE A 55 8.19 20.82 6.19
C PHE A 55 8.68 22.28 6.22
N GLU A 56 9.05 22.76 7.41
CA GLU A 56 9.65 24.08 7.62
C GLU A 56 11.01 23.94 8.30
N ILE A 57 12.02 24.69 7.82
CA ILE A 57 13.35 24.75 8.42
C ILE A 57 13.53 26.11 9.08
N TYR A 58 14.03 26.12 10.32
CA TYR A 58 14.32 27.32 11.09
C TYR A 58 15.81 27.42 11.40
N VAL A 59 16.37 28.62 11.29
CA VAL A 59 17.77 28.93 11.63
C VAL A 59 17.76 30.04 12.66
N LYS A 60 18.26 29.76 13.87
CA LYS A 60 18.28 30.70 15.01
C LYS A 60 16.91 31.34 15.31
N GLY A 61 15.82 30.56 15.15
CA GLY A 61 14.46 31.01 15.42
C GLY A 61 13.76 31.75 14.26
N ASP A 62 14.47 32.06 13.17
CA ASP A 62 13.88 32.61 11.94
C ASP A 62 13.62 31.48 10.93
N LEU A 63 12.52 31.57 10.17
CA LEU A 63 12.27 30.69 9.03
C LEU A 63 13.44 30.82 8.03
N MET A 64 13.96 29.70 7.55
CA MET A 64 15.12 29.67 6.65
C MET A 64 14.91 30.54 5.40
N GLN A 65 13.71 30.57 4.83
CA GLN A 65 13.37 31.45 3.70
C GLN A 65 13.60 32.93 4.05
N LYS A 66 13.15 33.37 5.24
CA LYS A 66 13.36 34.74 5.71
C LYS A 66 14.83 35.03 6.01
N ALA A 67 15.59 34.05 6.50
CA ALA A 67 17.02 34.19 6.71
C ALA A 67 17.80 34.31 5.38
N LEU A 68 17.39 33.57 4.34
CA LEU A 68 17.93 33.64 2.98
C LEU A 68 17.61 34.97 2.31
N ASP A 69 16.36 35.44 2.39
CA ASP A 69 15.95 36.74 1.83
C ASP A 69 16.74 37.90 2.45
N ARG A 70 17.08 37.78 3.74
CA ARG A 70 17.90 38.74 4.49
C ARG A 70 19.40 38.60 4.24
N LYS A 71 19.84 37.72 3.33
CA LYS A 71 21.25 37.42 3.01
C LYS A 71 22.09 37.06 4.24
N ARG A 72 21.47 36.40 5.23
CA ARG A 72 22.13 36.03 6.50
C ARG A 72 22.89 34.71 6.42
N LEU A 73 22.76 33.97 5.33
CA LEU A 73 23.43 32.69 5.10
C LEU A 73 24.51 32.87 4.04
N LEU A 74 25.75 32.57 4.45
CA LEU A 74 26.92 32.60 3.61
C LEU A 74 27.42 31.17 3.44
N TYR A 75 27.75 30.80 2.22
CA TYR A 75 28.47 29.59 1.90
C TYR A 75 29.96 29.90 1.87
N TYR A 76 30.74 29.12 2.62
CA TYR A 76 32.19 29.21 2.55
C TYR A 76 32.69 28.22 1.52
N GLU A 77 33.30 28.74 0.46
CA GLU A 77 33.83 27.94 -0.63
C GLU A 77 35.26 27.48 -0.33
N ASP A 78 35.65 26.34 -0.91
CA ASP A 78 36.99 25.75 -0.73
C ASP A 78 38.13 26.68 -1.21
N ASN A 79 37.81 27.67 -2.04
CA ASN A 79 38.72 28.72 -2.51
C ASN A 79 38.96 29.85 -1.49
N GLY A 80 38.37 29.76 -0.28
CA GLY A 80 38.49 30.78 0.77
C GLY A 80 37.57 31.98 0.60
N THR A 81 36.63 31.95 -0.35
CA THR A 81 35.66 33.03 -0.57
C THR A 81 34.29 32.72 0.05
N TYR A 82 33.50 33.77 0.26
CA TYR A 82 32.15 33.67 0.77
C TYR A 82 31.16 34.05 -0.33
N SER A 83 30.24 33.15 -0.66
CA SER A 83 29.11 33.43 -1.54
C SER A 83 27.82 33.54 -0.72
N THR A 84 26.93 34.45 -1.13
CA THR A 84 25.62 34.60 -0.48
C THR A 84 24.68 33.55 -1.05
N LEU A 85 24.06 32.74 -0.18
CA LEU A 85 23.07 31.76 -0.60
C LEU A 85 21.69 32.41 -0.75
N SER A 86 21.00 32.06 -1.82
CA SER A 86 19.62 32.41 -2.09
C SER A 86 18.70 31.20 -1.92
N ALA A 87 17.39 31.43 -1.80
CA ALA A 87 16.40 30.34 -1.76
C ALA A 87 16.38 29.47 -3.03
N ASN A 88 16.91 29.97 -4.15
CA ASN A 88 17.03 29.18 -5.39
C ASN A 88 18.18 28.18 -5.37
N ASP A 89 19.16 28.35 -4.47
CA ASP A 89 20.33 27.46 -4.36
C ASP A 89 20.02 26.22 -3.51
N PHE A 90 18.83 26.16 -2.92
CA PHE A 90 18.35 25.03 -2.13
C PHE A 90 17.33 24.22 -2.91
N GLU A 91 17.72 22.99 -3.20
CA GLU A 91 16.89 21.95 -3.76
C GLU A 91 16.75 20.81 -2.75
N TYR A 92 15.56 20.24 -2.65
CA TYR A 92 15.33 19.10 -1.76
C TYR A 92 14.54 18.00 -2.48
N ARG A 93 14.76 16.78 -2.00
CA ARG A 93 14.03 15.59 -2.42
C ARG A 93 13.12 15.18 -1.28
N LEU A 94 11.86 14.96 -1.58
CA LEU A 94 10.91 14.43 -0.62
C LEU A 94 10.79 12.93 -0.79
N ASN A 95 10.63 12.22 0.32
CA ASN A 95 10.30 10.81 0.29
C ASN A 95 8.81 10.61 0.57
N ASN A 96 8.06 10.23 -0.46
CA ASN A 96 6.63 10.00 -0.37
C ASN A 96 6.26 8.57 0.09
N TYR A 97 7.22 7.78 0.57
CA TYR A 97 7.00 6.40 1.00
C TYR A 97 5.83 6.26 1.99
N TYR A 98 5.70 7.18 2.95
CA TYR A 98 4.61 7.11 3.94
C TYR A 98 3.23 7.30 3.31
N LYS A 99 3.09 8.26 2.38
CA LYS A 99 1.83 8.51 1.66
C LYS A 99 1.45 7.28 0.81
N VAL A 100 2.42 6.72 0.08
CA VAL A 100 2.19 5.52 -0.74
C VAL A 100 1.89 4.29 0.13
N LYS A 101 2.64 4.09 1.22
CA LYS A 101 2.42 2.98 2.16
C LYS A 101 1.03 3.06 2.78
N SER A 102 0.58 4.24 3.19
CA SER A 102 -0.78 4.44 3.71
C SER A 102 -1.83 4.10 2.65
N SER A 103 -1.66 4.53 1.41
CA SER A 103 -2.57 4.20 0.31
C SER A 103 -2.62 2.69 0.05
N ASN A 104 -1.46 2.03 0.04
CA ASN A 104 -1.38 0.58 -0.14
C ASN A 104 -2.00 -0.18 1.04
N LEU A 105 -1.87 0.33 2.26
CA LEU A 105 -2.49 -0.25 3.44
C LEU A 105 -4.02 -0.15 3.39
N THR A 106 -4.58 0.97 2.92
CA THR A 106 -6.01 1.10 2.67
C THR A 106 -6.48 0.09 1.64
N LYS A 107 -5.75 -0.06 0.53
CA LYS A 107 -6.05 -1.07 -0.50
C LYS A 107 -6.01 -2.49 0.08
N LEU A 108 -4.98 -2.79 0.88
CA LEU A 108 -4.83 -4.05 1.58
C LEU A 108 -6.03 -4.32 2.51
N LEU A 109 -6.50 -3.33 3.27
CA LEU A 109 -7.68 -3.49 4.13
C LEU A 109 -8.92 -3.90 3.33
N PHE A 110 -9.16 -3.27 2.18
CA PHE A 110 -10.27 -3.66 1.29
C PHE A 110 -10.11 -5.07 0.75
N THR A 111 -8.93 -5.43 0.23
CA THR A 111 -8.71 -6.78 -0.30
C THR A 111 -8.74 -7.85 0.79
N SER A 112 -8.28 -7.54 2.01
CA SER A 112 -8.41 -8.40 3.20
C SER A 112 -9.88 -8.70 3.53
N PHE A 113 -10.72 -7.65 3.53
CA PHE A 113 -12.14 -7.78 3.84
C PHE A 113 -12.85 -8.70 2.85
N PHE A 114 -12.68 -8.45 1.54
CA PHE A 114 -13.29 -9.29 0.52
C PHE A 114 -12.71 -10.71 0.51
N PHE A 115 -11.41 -10.86 0.77
CA PHE A 115 -10.80 -12.18 0.90
C PHE A 115 -11.45 -12.98 2.03
N GLY A 116 -11.59 -12.37 3.22
CA GLY A 116 -12.28 -12.98 4.37
C GLY A 116 -13.75 -13.31 4.08
N PHE A 117 -14.45 -12.45 3.34
CA PHE A 117 -15.83 -12.69 2.90
C PHE A 117 -15.95 -13.93 2.01
N PHE A 118 -15.10 -14.06 0.97
CA PHE A 118 -15.11 -15.25 0.11
C PHE A 118 -14.60 -16.50 0.82
N LEU A 119 -13.63 -16.35 1.72
CA LEU A 119 -13.15 -17.44 2.55
C LEU A 119 -14.26 -17.98 3.47
N SER A 120 -15.10 -17.10 4.00
CA SER A 120 -16.28 -17.50 4.79
C SER A 120 -17.25 -18.33 3.95
N PHE A 121 -17.57 -17.92 2.72
CA PHE A 121 -18.41 -18.72 1.82
C PHE A 121 -17.80 -20.06 1.44
N LEU A 122 -16.47 -20.11 1.25
CA LEU A 122 -15.76 -21.36 0.99
C LEU A 122 -15.92 -22.33 2.16
N PHE A 123 -15.71 -21.87 3.41
CA PHE A 123 -15.87 -22.70 4.59
C PHE A 123 -17.33 -23.11 4.83
N THR A 124 -18.28 -22.17 4.79
CA THR A 124 -19.70 -22.50 4.96
C THR A 124 -20.19 -23.46 3.87
N GLY A 125 -19.74 -23.26 2.62
CA GLY A 125 -20.03 -24.15 1.51
C GLY A 125 -19.44 -25.55 1.72
N PHE A 126 -18.20 -25.63 2.19
CA PHE A 126 -17.52 -26.90 2.47
C PHE A 126 -18.21 -27.68 3.59
N PHE A 127 -18.44 -27.05 4.74
CA PHE A 127 -19.09 -27.70 5.89
C PHE A 127 -20.54 -28.08 5.63
N LYS A 128 -21.26 -27.38 4.75
CA LYS A 128 -22.60 -27.79 4.33
C LYS A 128 -22.57 -28.93 3.31
N TYR A 129 -21.55 -28.97 2.44
CA TYR A 129 -21.44 -29.96 1.37
C TYR A 129 -20.99 -31.33 1.86
N VAL A 130 -20.06 -31.41 2.82
CA VAL A 130 -19.51 -32.68 3.30
C VAL A 130 -20.58 -33.61 3.92
N PRO A 131 -21.45 -33.15 4.84
CA PRO A 131 -22.51 -33.98 5.41
C PRO A 131 -23.54 -34.40 4.35
N GLU A 132 -23.94 -33.49 3.46
CA GLU A 132 -24.95 -33.76 2.42
C GLU A 132 -24.48 -34.82 1.41
N VAL A 133 -23.18 -34.89 1.13
CA VAL A 133 -22.58 -35.94 0.31
C VAL A 133 -22.56 -37.28 1.02
N GLN A 134 -22.29 -37.30 2.33
CA GLN A 134 -22.27 -38.54 3.12
C GLN A 134 -23.66 -39.16 3.24
N GLU A 135 -24.70 -38.37 3.54
CA GLU A 135 -26.09 -38.85 3.64
C GLU A 135 -26.59 -39.46 2.33
N LYS A 136 -26.35 -38.80 1.18
CA LYS A 136 -26.75 -39.32 -0.14
C LYS A 136 -26.04 -40.61 -0.53
N LEU A 137 -24.81 -40.84 -0.05
CA LEU A 137 -24.09 -42.10 -0.29
C LEU A 137 -24.68 -43.26 0.53
N VAL A 138 -25.22 -42.97 1.71
CA VAL A 138 -25.88 -43.96 2.58
C VAL A 138 -27.24 -44.37 1.99
N GLU A 139 -28.11 -43.41 1.62
CA GLU A 139 -29.40 -43.71 0.98
C GLU A 139 -29.26 -44.59 -0.27
N LYS A 140 -28.33 -44.23 -1.17
CA LYS A 140 -28.10 -44.96 -2.42
C LYS A 140 -27.65 -46.42 -2.19
N ASN A 141 -27.01 -46.71 -1.07
CA ASN A 141 -26.59 -48.07 -0.71
C ASN A 141 -27.68 -48.83 0.07
N GLY A 142 -28.62 -48.13 0.71
CA GLY A 142 -29.79 -48.70 1.38
C GLY A 142 -30.85 -49.22 0.40
N ASP A 143 -31.12 -48.47 -0.69
CA ASP A 143 -32.10 -48.86 -1.73
C ASP A 143 -31.66 -50.03 -2.64
N LYS A 144 -30.44 -50.54 -2.45
CA LYS A 144 -29.89 -51.66 -3.24
C LYS A 144 -29.98 -53.02 -2.52
N LYS A 145 -30.63 -53.10 -1.37
CA LYS A 145 -30.92 -54.34 -0.64
C LYS A 145 -32.40 -54.64 -0.71
#